data_AF-A0A9L0K9W4-F1
#
_entry.id   AF-A0A9L0K9W4-F1
#
_cell.length_a   1.000
_cell.length_b   1.000
_cell.length_c   1.000
_cell.angle_alpha   90.00
_cell.angle_beta   90.00
_cell.angle_gamma   90.00
#
_symmetry.space_group_name_H-M   'P 1'
#
loop_
_entity.id
_entity.type
_entity.pdbx_description
1 polymer ?
#
loop_
_entity_poly.entity_id
_entity_poly.type
_entity_poly.pdbx_seq_one_letter_code
_entity_poly.pdbx_strand_id
1 'polypeptide(L)'
;LLVLSTSPWRQLLSTVCAFSTLHGCGGLLTDLSGRISNYIGPKTVCVWTIQMTPGLHVVMAIPGLNLTCHKEYVEIQDGPPGSASYGKICEGLGLTFRSSSNILTVKYTRKPDHPASSFDVYYYGEPEGSRGQGNC
;
A
#
# COMPACT_ATOMS: atom_id res chain seq x y z
N LEU A 1 41.48 44.93 -17.07
CA LEU A 1 40.04 44.79 -17.39
C LEU A 1 39.89 43.83 -18.56
N LEU A 2 39.35 42.63 -18.32
CA LEU A 2 38.35 41.96 -19.16
C LEU A 2 37.74 40.88 -18.26
N VAL A 3 36.47 41.01 -17.91
CA VAL A 3 35.67 40.00 -17.20
C VAL A 3 34.55 39.60 -18.15
N LEU A 4 34.45 38.32 -18.49
CA LEU A 4 33.23 37.62 -18.93
C LEU A 4 33.45 36.13 -18.57
N SER A 5 33.00 35.67 -17.40
CA SER A 5 31.64 35.15 -17.08
C SER A 5 31.39 33.69 -17.52
N THR A 6 31.29 32.83 -16.50
CA THR A 6 30.35 31.70 -16.31
C THR A 6 30.35 30.53 -17.31
N SER A 7 30.75 29.34 -16.83
CA SER A 7 29.82 28.28 -16.37
C SER A 7 30.54 26.91 -16.36
N PRO A 8 30.58 26.16 -15.25
CA PRO A 8 31.14 24.81 -15.22
C PRO A 8 30.05 23.83 -15.67
N TRP A 9 30.10 23.41 -16.94
CA TRP A 9 29.11 22.51 -17.49
C TRP A 9 29.27 21.10 -16.94
N ARG A 10 28.23 20.70 -16.19
CA ARG A 10 27.63 19.37 -16.13
C ARG A 10 28.54 18.23 -15.69
N GLN A 11 28.57 18.04 -14.38
CA GLN A 11 28.63 16.69 -13.82
C GLN A 11 27.45 15.89 -14.39
N LEU A 12 27.75 14.89 -15.21
CA LEU A 12 26.84 13.81 -15.59
C LEU A 12 26.55 12.98 -14.33
N LEU A 13 25.60 13.45 -13.51
CA LEU A 13 24.92 12.58 -12.58
C LEU A 13 24.08 11.63 -13.43
N SER A 14 24.66 10.47 -13.76
CA SER A 14 23.89 9.30 -14.15
C SER A 14 22.77 9.17 -13.12
N THR A 15 21.56 9.55 -13.53
CA THR A 15 20.37 9.26 -12.75
C THR A 15 20.23 7.76 -12.84
N VAL A 16 20.83 7.06 -11.88
CA VAL A 16 20.45 5.70 -11.59
C VAL A 16 18.95 5.79 -11.34
N CYS A 17 18.14 5.26 -12.26
CA CYS A 17 16.76 4.91 -11.94
C CYS A 17 16.86 3.89 -10.82
N ALA A 18 16.91 4.37 -9.58
CA ALA A 18 16.76 3.54 -8.43
C ALA A 18 15.33 3.01 -8.54
N PHE A 19 15.17 1.81 -9.08
CA PHE A 19 14.07 0.91 -8.72
C PHE A 19 14.22 0.69 -7.21
N SER A 20 13.83 1.69 -6.45
CA SER A 20 13.80 1.65 -5.01
C SER A 20 12.57 0.83 -4.69
N THR A 21 12.69 -0.49 -4.68
CA THR A 21 11.79 -1.32 -3.86
C THR A 21 12.14 -1.13 -2.40
N LEU A 22 12.34 0.12 -1.95
CA LEU A 22 12.28 0.45 -0.55
C LEU A 22 10.79 0.38 -0.23
N HIS A 23 10.34 -0.79 0.17
CA HIS A 23 8.99 -1.00 0.67
C HIS A 23 8.81 -0.05 1.84
N GLY A 24 8.26 1.13 1.57
CA GLY A 24 8.15 2.21 2.53
C GLY A 24 7.04 1.92 3.53
N CYS A 25 7.15 2.54 4.71
CA CYS A 25 6.09 2.51 5.69
C CYS A 25 4.98 3.48 5.28
N GLY A 26 4.02 2.98 4.51
CA GLY A 26 2.89 3.75 4.00
C GLY A 26 3.17 4.53 2.71
N GLY A 27 2.16 5.29 2.28
CA GLY A 27 2.20 6.12 1.07
C GLY A 27 0.90 6.09 0.29
N LEU A 28 0.81 6.94 -0.73
CA LEU A 28 -0.25 6.90 -1.73
C LEU A 28 0.16 5.96 -2.87
N LEU A 29 -0.72 5.01 -3.20
CA LEU A 29 -0.54 4.05 -4.27
C LEU A 29 -1.62 4.31 -5.33
N THR A 30 -1.20 4.64 -6.54
CA THR A 30 -2.11 5.02 -7.65
C THR A 30 -2.11 4.03 -8.81
N ASP A 31 -1.30 2.98 -8.73
CA ASP A 31 -1.24 1.94 -9.76
C ASP A 31 -2.54 1.12 -9.77
N LEU A 32 -2.97 0.66 -10.95
CA LEU A 32 -4.21 -0.11 -11.11
C LEU A 32 -4.16 -1.51 -10.47
N SER A 33 -2.97 -1.97 -10.10
CA SER A 33 -2.75 -3.17 -9.29
C SER A 33 -1.40 -3.09 -8.60
N GLY A 34 -1.21 -3.85 -7.54
CA GLY A 34 0.08 -3.88 -6.86
C GLY A 34 0.13 -4.85 -5.69
N ARG A 35 1.28 -4.84 -5.03
CA ARG A 35 1.56 -5.63 -3.84
C ARG A 35 2.13 -4.72 -2.76
N ILE A 36 1.57 -4.83 -1.55
CA ILE A 36 2.09 -4.23 -0.33
C ILE A 36 2.66 -5.38 0.50
N SER A 37 3.94 -5.30 0.86
CA SER A 37 4.54 -6.22 1.83
C SER A 37 4.86 -5.48 3.13
N ASN A 38 5.12 -6.23 4.19
CA ASN A 38 5.48 -5.68 5.50
C ASN A 38 6.67 -4.70 5.43
N TYR A 39 6.63 -3.69 6.30
CA TYR A 39 7.73 -2.73 6.47
C TYR A 39 8.73 -3.23 7.52
N ILE A 40 10.00 -3.35 7.12
CA ILE A 40 11.10 -3.66 8.03
C ILE A 40 11.85 -2.37 8.35
N GLY A 41 11.53 -1.76 9.49
CA GLY A 41 12.19 -0.56 9.98
C GLY A 41 11.59 -0.05 11.28
N PRO A 42 12.03 1.09 11.82
CA PRO A 42 11.70 1.52 13.19
C PRO A 42 10.24 1.94 13.39
N LYS A 43 9.54 2.32 12.32
CA LYS A 43 8.12 2.71 12.41
C LYS A 43 7.25 1.52 12.80
N THR A 44 6.27 1.80 13.65
CA THR A 44 5.35 0.82 14.22
C THR A 44 3.94 0.92 13.65
N VAL A 45 3.65 2.00 12.92
CA VAL A 45 2.39 2.24 12.21
C VAL A 45 2.71 2.62 10.78
N CYS A 46 2.18 1.87 9.83
CA CYS A 46 2.30 2.13 8.41
C CYS A 46 0.91 2.20 7.78
N VAL A 47 0.68 3.21 6.94
CA VAL A 47 -0.63 3.48 6.34
C VAL A 47 -0.45 3.67 4.84
N TRP A 48 -0.96 2.72 4.07
CA TRP A 48 -1.00 2.79 2.61
C TRP A 48 -2.42 3.14 2.18
N THR A 49 -2.55 4.18 1.35
CA THR A 49 -3.82 4.55 0.72
C THR A 49 -3.74 4.16 -0.75
N ILE A 50 -4.61 3.26 -1.16
CA ILE A 50 -4.77 2.87 -2.56
C ILE A 50 -5.85 3.79 -3.14
N GLN A 51 -5.53 4.48 -4.22
CA GLN A 51 -6.44 5.38 -4.91
C GLN A 51 -6.49 5.01 -6.40
N MET A 52 -7.63 4.47 -6.81
CA MET A 52 -7.90 4.14 -8.20
C MET A 52 -8.51 5.34 -8.94
N THR A 53 -8.53 5.26 -10.26
CA THR A 53 -9.33 6.16 -11.10
C THR A 53 -10.81 6.08 -10.68
N PRO A 54 -11.53 7.21 -10.60
CA PRO A 54 -12.98 7.19 -10.39
C PRO A 54 -13.70 6.26 -11.39
N GLY A 55 -14.69 5.50 -10.92
CA GLY A 55 -15.35 4.45 -11.72
C GLY A 55 -14.70 3.07 -11.60
N LEU A 56 -13.66 2.92 -10.77
CA LEU A 56 -13.14 1.64 -10.32
C LEU A 56 -13.28 1.54 -8.79
N HIS A 57 -13.63 0.37 -8.29
CA HIS A 57 -13.45 -0.02 -6.90
C HIS A 57 -12.11 -0.73 -6.70
N VAL A 58 -11.56 -0.68 -5.49
CA VAL A 58 -10.40 -1.46 -5.09
C VAL A 58 -10.87 -2.82 -4.62
N VAL A 59 -10.37 -3.89 -5.25
CA VAL A 59 -10.44 -5.24 -4.72
C VAL A 59 -9.08 -5.60 -4.15
N MET A 60 -9.08 -6.16 -2.94
CA MET A 60 -7.89 -6.48 -2.17
C MET A 60 -7.96 -7.91 -1.66
N ALA A 61 -6.83 -8.62 -1.69
CA ALA A 61 -6.70 -9.96 -1.16
C ALA A 61 -5.46 -10.12 -0.27
N ILE A 62 -5.61 -10.88 0.80
CA ILE A 62 -4.53 -11.34 1.68
C ILE A 62 -4.53 -12.88 1.60
N PRO A 63 -3.59 -13.49 0.85
CA PRO A 63 -3.56 -14.95 0.67
C PRO A 63 -3.42 -15.70 1.99
N GLY A 64 -2.59 -15.18 2.89
CA GLY A 64 -2.45 -15.68 4.24
C GLY A 64 -1.93 -14.59 5.17
N LEU A 65 -2.51 -14.53 6.37
CA LEU A 65 -2.14 -13.64 7.43
C LEU A 65 -1.90 -14.46 8.69
N ASN A 66 -0.73 -14.30 9.30
CA ASN A 66 -0.39 -14.92 10.57
C ASN A 66 0.53 -13.98 11.36
N LEU A 67 -0.08 -12.99 11.99
CA LEU A 67 0.59 -12.01 12.84
C LEU A 67 0.53 -12.46 14.30
N THR A 68 1.36 -11.85 15.17
CA THR A 68 1.19 -12.08 16.61
C THR A 68 0.01 -11.27 17.14
N CYS A 69 -1.16 -11.90 17.25
CA CYS A 69 -2.36 -11.26 17.81
C CYS A 69 -2.04 -10.59 19.17
N HIS A 70 -2.70 -9.47 19.45
CA HIS A 70 -2.42 -8.54 20.56
C HIS A 70 -1.12 -7.72 20.47
N LYS A 71 -0.19 -8.06 19.58
CA LYS A 71 1.01 -7.28 19.32
C LYS A 71 0.96 -6.58 17.97
N GLU A 72 0.26 -7.17 17.01
CA GLU A 72 0.16 -6.70 15.64
C GLU A 72 -1.26 -6.84 15.11
N TYR A 73 -1.63 -5.99 14.15
CA TYR A 73 -2.83 -6.15 13.33
C TYR A 73 -2.71 -5.39 12.01
N VAL A 74 -3.47 -5.85 11.03
CA VAL A 74 -3.80 -5.10 9.81
C VAL A 74 -5.26 -4.66 9.92
N GLU A 75 -5.53 -3.39 9.64
CA GLU A 75 -6.85 -2.79 9.61
C GLU A 75 -7.13 -2.32 8.19
N ILE A 76 -8.23 -2.79 7.61
CA ILE A 76 -8.68 -2.36 6.28
C ILE A 76 -9.79 -1.34 6.46
N GLN A 77 -9.67 -0.19 5.80
CA GLN A 77 -10.61 0.92 5.89
C GLN A 77 -11.20 1.21 4.52
N ASP A 78 -12.52 1.34 4.46
CA ASP A 78 -13.33 1.54 3.26
C ASP A 78 -13.34 3.01 2.84
N GLY A 79 -12.20 3.51 2.36
CA GLY A 79 -12.00 4.91 1.98
C GLY A 79 -10.66 5.46 2.45
N PRO A 80 -10.51 6.80 2.52
CA PRO A 80 -9.32 7.45 3.07
C PRO A 80 -9.03 7.06 4.54
N PRO A 81 -7.82 7.33 5.06
CA PRO A 81 -7.48 7.01 6.44
C PRO A 81 -8.48 7.59 7.46
N GLY A 82 -9.01 6.74 8.33
CA GLY A 82 -10.03 7.07 9.32
C GLY A 82 -11.48 6.77 8.88
N SER A 83 -11.66 6.22 7.68
CA SER A 83 -12.97 5.74 7.20
C SER A 83 -13.46 4.51 7.97
N ALA A 84 -14.69 4.07 7.69
CA ALA A 84 -15.27 2.86 8.26
C ALA A 84 -14.34 1.65 8.04
N SER A 85 -14.21 0.79 9.04
CA SER A 85 -13.27 -0.34 8.99
C SER A 85 -14.00 -1.67 8.74
N TYR A 86 -13.39 -2.52 7.92
CA TYR A 86 -13.77 -3.94 7.80
C TYR A 86 -13.31 -4.78 9.00
N GLY A 87 -12.57 -4.18 9.94
CA GLY A 87 -12.08 -4.81 11.16
C GLY A 87 -10.55 -4.78 11.28
N LYS A 88 -10.08 -5.12 12.48
CA LYS A 88 -8.66 -5.36 12.78
C LYS A 88 -8.41 -6.86 12.76
N ILE A 89 -7.46 -7.29 11.93
CA ILE A 89 -7.24 -8.69 11.58
C ILE A 89 -5.79 -9.03 11.89
N CYS A 90 -5.56 -10.16 12.56
CA CYS A 90 -4.21 -10.67 12.81
C CYS A 90 -3.98 -12.06 12.20
N GLU A 91 -5.03 -12.77 11.81
CA GLU A 91 -4.93 -14.10 11.22
C GLU A 91 -6.02 -14.34 10.16
N GLY A 92 -5.76 -15.25 9.23
CA GLY A 92 -6.73 -15.68 8.23
C GLY A 92 -6.09 -16.19 6.93
N LEU A 93 -6.89 -16.86 6.10
CA LEU A 93 -6.48 -17.38 4.80
C LEU A 93 -7.50 -16.94 3.74
N GLY A 94 -7.02 -16.50 2.58
CA GLY A 94 -7.88 -16.10 1.46
C GLY A 94 -8.81 -14.92 1.76
N LEU A 95 -8.39 -13.99 2.62
CA LEU A 95 -9.21 -12.83 2.99
C LEU A 95 -9.35 -11.91 1.78
N THR A 96 -10.58 -11.49 1.47
CA THR A 96 -10.88 -10.60 0.33
C THR A 96 -11.75 -9.43 0.78
N PHE A 97 -11.41 -8.23 0.34
CA PHE A 97 -12.13 -6.99 0.62
C PHE A 97 -12.40 -6.24 -0.68
N ARG A 98 -13.55 -5.59 -0.76
CA ARG A 98 -13.95 -4.75 -1.90
C ARG A 98 -14.39 -3.41 -1.37
N SER A 99 -13.76 -2.32 -1.83
CA SER A 99 -14.15 -0.98 -1.40
C SER A 99 -15.50 -0.56 -1.98
N SER A 100 -16.19 0.34 -1.28
CA SER A 100 -17.39 1.02 -1.77
C SER A 100 -17.09 2.23 -2.68
N SER A 101 -15.85 2.71 -2.66
CA SER A 101 -15.37 3.85 -3.46
C SER A 101 -14.13 3.46 -4.27
N ASN A 102 -13.48 4.43 -4.92
CA ASN A 102 -12.18 4.26 -5.58
C ASN A 102 -10.98 4.35 -4.60
N ILE A 103 -11.22 4.43 -3.30
CA ILE A 103 -10.17 4.55 -2.28
C ILE A 103 -10.32 3.43 -1.25
N LEU A 104 -9.20 2.83 -0.87
CA LEU A 104 -9.10 1.84 0.21
C LEU A 104 -7.80 2.08 0.99
N THR A 105 -7.85 2.04 2.31
CA THR A 105 -6.66 2.22 3.16
C THR A 105 -6.31 0.92 3.89
N VAL A 106 -5.02 0.55 3.81
CA VAL A 106 -4.39 -0.51 4.60
C VAL A 106 -3.58 0.12 5.71
N LYS A 107 -3.90 -0.21 6.96
CA LYS A 107 -3.13 0.22 8.11
C LYS A 107 -2.54 -0.99 8.83
N TYR A 108 -1.22 -1.08 8.86
CA TYR A 108 -0.50 -2.03 9.70
C TYR A 108 -0.06 -1.35 10.99
N THR A 109 -0.22 -2.03 12.12
CA THR A 109 0.24 -1.55 13.43
C THR A 109 0.89 -2.69 14.20
N ARG A 110 2.02 -2.41 14.84
CA ARG A 110 2.72 -3.31 15.76
C ARG A 110 3.13 -2.61 17.06
N LYS A 111 3.39 -3.38 18.12
CA LYS A 111 4.03 -2.85 19.33
C LYS A 111 5.50 -2.48 19.07
N PRO A 112 6.04 -1.41 19.69
CA PRO A 112 7.42 -0.96 19.46
C PRO A 112 8.52 -1.99 19.77
N ASP A 113 8.27 -2.87 20.73
CA ASP A 113 9.17 -3.91 21.21
C ASP A 113 8.98 -5.25 20.47
N HIS A 114 8.13 -5.30 19.45
CA HIS A 114 7.82 -6.52 18.73
C HIS A 114 8.35 -6.47 17.28
N PRO A 115 9.07 -7.48 16.78
CA PRO A 115 9.47 -7.54 15.37
C PRO A 115 8.25 -7.57 14.44
N ALA A 116 8.41 -7.09 13.20
CA ALA A 116 7.32 -7.13 12.23
C ALA A 116 7.17 -8.54 11.66
N SER A 117 5.98 -9.12 11.74
CA SER A 117 5.62 -10.31 10.99
C SER A 117 5.57 -10.04 9.48
N SER A 118 5.89 -11.05 8.69
CA SER A 118 5.75 -10.99 7.23
C SER A 118 4.29 -11.10 6.84
N PHE A 119 3.87 -10.31 5.87
CA PHE A 119 2.57 -10.43 5.20
C PHE A 119 2.65 -9.78 3.83
N ASP A 120 1.78 -10.23 2.94
CA ASP A 120 1.57 -9.63 1.63
C ASP A 120 0.08 -9.33 1.44
N VAL A 121 -0.19 -8.16 0.87
CA VAL A 121 -1.51 -7.72 0.43
C VAL A 121 -1.42 -7.43 -1.05
N TYR A 122 -2.36 -7.97 -1.82
CA TYR A 122 -2.48 -7.71 -3.25
C TYR A 122 -3.73 -6.89 -3.51
N TYR A 123 -3.68 -6.00 -4.48
CA TYR A 123 -4.84 -5.20 -4.85
C TYR A 123 -4.91 -4.99 -6.35
N TYR A 124 -6.13 -4.74 -6.86
CA TYR A 124 -6.39 -4.34 -8.23
C TYR A 124 -7.67 -3.50 -8.31
N GLY A 125 -7.80 -2.71 -9.37
CA GLY A 125 -9.01 -1.96 -9.70
C GLY A 125 -10.02 -2.79 -10.46
N GLU A 126 -11.29 -2.75 -10.06
CA GLU A 126 -12.41 -3.41 -10.73
C GLU A 126 -13.50 -2.39 -11.08
N PRO A 127 -14.07 -2.40 -12.31
CA PRO A 127 -15.14 -1.46 -12.68
C PRO A 127 -16.36 -1.51 -11.76
N GLU A 128 -16.94 -0.34 -11.48
CA GLU A 128 -18.23 -0.28 -10.79
C GLU A 128 -19.32 -0.93 -11.67
N GLY A 129 -20.08 -1.88 -11.13
CA GLY A 129 -21.17 -2.54 -11.87
C GLY A 129 -20.83 -3.88 -12.52
N SER A 130 -19.62 -4.43 -12.37
CA SER A 130 -19.30 -5.82 -12.73
C SER A 130 -19.89 -6.83 -11.72
N ARG A 131 -21.21 -6.81 -11.53
CA ARG A 131 -21.90 -7.90 -10.81
C ARG A 131 -21.83 -9.17 -11.67
N GLY A 132 -20.91 -10.06 -11.31
CA GLY A 132 -20.87 -11.50 -11.62
C GLY A 132 -21.75 -12.02 -12.76
N GLN A 133 -21.34 -11.79 -14.01
CA GLN A 133 -21.70 -12.68 -15.12
C GLN A 133 -20.58 -13.72 -15.30
N GLY A 134 -20.28 -14.44 -14.22
CA GLY A 134 -19.54 -15.69 -14.30
C GLY A 134 -20.56 -16.81 -14.54
N ASN A 135 -21.03 -16.95 -15.77
CA ASN A 135 -21.68 -18.19 -16.18
C ASN A 135 -20.57 -19.24 -16.32
N CYS A 136 -20.50 -20.14 -15.35
CA CYS A 136 -20.18 -21.53 -15.66
C CYS A 136 -21.51 -22.28 -15.73
#